data_AF-A0A3B0WTP3-F1
#
_entry.id   AF-A0A3B0WTP3-F1
#
_cell.length_a   1.000
_cell.length_b   1.000
_cell.length_c   1.000
_cell.angle_alpha   90.00
_cell.angle_beta   90.00
_cell.angle_gamma   90.00
#
_symmetry.space_group_name_H-M   'P 1'
#
loop_
_entity.id
_entity.type
_entity.pdbx_description
1 polymer ?
#
loop_
_entity_poly.entity_id
_entity_poly.type
_entity_poly.pdbx_seq_one_letter_code
_entity_poly.pdbx_strand_id
1 'polypeptide(L)'
;MLENLHQNLKVDSDQRIYGGKCCLVDANQLSILAFLLISGIFSSPVVAGDRFTPYVNFSVVKDDNLYRLDSDDNVSGISKEDTIYQTKAGVAVDLMLSRQQVLADVSVTDNRFENNSNLNYAGQAVDLKWNWL
;
A
#
# COMPACT_ATOMS: atom_id res chain seq x y z
N MET A 1 17.15 57.66 22.48
CA MET A 1 15.75 57.98 22.77
C MET A 1 15.04 58.00 21.41
N LEU A 2 14.91 56.87 20.71
CA LEU A 2 13.99 55.72 20.95
C LEU A 2 12.58 56.25 21.28
N GLU A 3 11.50 55.95 20.58
CA GLU A 3 11.14 55.06 19.46
C GLU A 3 9.86 55.68 18.86
N ASN A 4 9.69 55.68 17.53
CA ASN A 4 8.40 55.97 16.91
C ASN A 4 7.77 54.65 16.46
N LEU A 5 6.66 54.34 17.13
CA LEU A 5 5.78 53.21 16.90
C LEU A 5 4.93 53.40 15.65
N HIS A 6 4.69 52.24 15.02
CA HIS A 6 3.48 51.84 14.30
C HIS A 6 3.41 51.98 12.77
N GLN A 7 3.80 50.85 12.16
CA GLN A 7 2.96 49.98 11.32
C GLN A 7 2.54 50.48 9.94
N ASN A 8 3.19 49.93 8.91
CA ASN A 8 2.56 49.10 7.86
C ASN A 8 3.64 48.67 6.85
N LEU A 9 4.35 47.59 7.16
CA LEU A 9 5.16 46.87 6.18
C LEU A 9 4.53 45.49 5.98
N LYS A 10 3.85 45.36 4.85
CA LYS A 10 3.36 44.12 4.28
C LYS A 10 4.59 43.30 3.89
N VAL A 11 5.00 42.38 4.77
CA VAL A 11 6.15 41.51 4.54
C VAL A 11 5.69 40.26 3.82
N ASP A 12 6.25 40.14 2.63
CA ASP A 12 6.26 39.01 1.72
C ASP A 12 6.50 37.67 2.45
N SER A 13 5.56 36.74 2.33
CA SER A 13 5.62 35.43 2.98
C SER A 13 6.24 34.40 2.04
N ASP A 14 7.55 34.50 1.83
CA ASP A 14 8.38 33.40 1.35
C ASP A 14 9.49 33.12 2.37
N GLN A 15 9.26 32.18 3.29
CA GLN A 15 10.32 31.44 3.99
C GLN A 15 9.82 30.01 4.28
N ARG A 16 10.02 29.18 3.27
CA ARG A 16 10.28 27.73 3.27
C ARG A 16 10.73 27.15 4.62
N ILE A 17 10.03 26.12 5.11
CA ILE A 17 10.62 24.83 5.54
C ILE A 17 9.59 23.71 5.30
N TYR A 18 9.62 23.12 4.10
CA TYR A 18 9.27 21.70 3.92
C TYR A 18 10.39 21.07 3.11
N GLY A 19 11.35 20.49 3.84
CA GLY A 19 12.35 19.59 3.28
C GLY A 19 11.66 18.28 2.90
N GLY A 20 11.16 18.24 1.68
CA GLY A 20 10.67 17.03 1.04
C GLY A 20 10.74 17.26 -0.45
N LYS A 21 11.81 16.81 -1.10
CA LYS A 21 11.86 16.73 -2.57
C LYS A 21 10.82 15.71 -3.02
N CYS A 22 9.57 16.14 -3.16
CA CYS A 22 8.61 15.43 -3.97
C CYS A 22 8.69 16.07 -5.36
N CYS A 23 9.34 15.36 -6.26
CA CYS A 23 9.54 15.77 -7.64
C CYS A 23 8.19 16.13 -8.28
N LEU A 24 7.99 17.42 -8.57
CA LEU A 24 7.01 17.84 -9.57
C LEU A 24 7.59 17.43 -10.93
N VAL A 25 7.17 16.26 -11.40
CA VAL A 25 7.34 15.86 -12.80
C VAL A 25 6.21 16.52 -13.57
N ASP A 26 6.58 17.32 -14.57
CA ASP A 26 5.68 18.09 -15.43
C ASP A 26 4.51 17.26 -15.98
N ALA A 27 3.30 17.71 -15.63
CA ALA A 27 2.04 17.01 -15.81
C ALA A 27 1.49 16.99 -17.26
N ASN A 28 2.32 17.16 -18.29
CA ASN A 28 1.81 17.35 -19.66
C ASN A 28 2.52 16.58 -20.78
N GLN A 29 3.33 15.56 -20.46
CA GLN A 29 3.94 14.67 -21.47
C GLN A 29 3.85 13.17 -21.11
N LEU A 30 3.15 12.80 -20.04
CA LEU A 30 3.12 11.42 -19.53
C LEU A 30 1.85 10.61 -19.87
N SER A 31 0.84 11.21 -20.52
CA SER A 31 -0.45 10.52 -20.70
C SER A 31 -0.45 9.38 -21.72
N ILE A 32 0.51 9.35 -22.66
CA ILE A 32 0.52 8.33 -23.73
C ILE A 32 1.30 7.07 -23.31
N LEU A 33 2.31 7.20 -22.42
CA LEU A 33 3.08 6.05 -21.93
C LEU A 33 2.37 5.28 -20.81
N ALA A 34 1.51 5.93 -20.03
CA ALA A 34 0.77 5.29 -18.94
C ALA A 34 -0.34 4.34 -19.44
N PHE A 35 -0.89 4.56 -20.65
CA PHE A 35 -1.97 3.73 -21.20
C PHE A 35 -1.49 2.42 -21.84
N LEU A 36 -0.21 2.29 -22.18
CA LEU A 36 0.37 1.09 -22.80
C LEU A 36 0.77 0.00 -21.81
N LEU A 37 0.78 0.29 -20.50
CA LEU A 37 1.11 -0.71 -19.46
C LEU A 37 -0.08 -1.56 -19.02
N ILE A 38 -1.32 -1.16 -19.34
CA ILE A 38 -2.54 -1.90 -18.92
C ILE A 38 -3.00 -2.89 -20.00
N SER A 39 -2.61 -2.71 -21.26
CA SER A 39 -3.07 -3.52 -22.40
C SER A 39 -2.27 -4.80 -22.67
N GLY A 40 -1.21 -5.06 -21.90
CA GLY A 40 -0.47 -6.33 -21.91
C GLY A 40 -1.17 -7.37 -21.05
N ILE A 41 -2.38 -7.80 -21.47
CA ILE A 41 -3.06 -8.95 -20.87
C ILE A 41 -2.08 -10.12 -20.93
N PHE A 42 -1.64 -10.57 -19.76
CA PHE A 42 -0.81 -11.74 -19.55
C PHE A 42 -1.35 -12.90 -20.39
N SER A 43 -0.75 -13.16 -21.56
CA SER A 43 -0.85 -14.47 -22.20
C SER A 43 -0.03 -15.41 -21.33
N SER A 44 -0.65 -15.91 -20.26
CA SER A 44 -0.17 -17.13 -19.63
C SER A 44 -0.24 -18.21 -20.71
N PRO A 45 0.87 -18.89 -21.05
CA PRO A 45 0.78 -20.10 -21.85
C PRO A 45 -0.06 -21.09 -21.05
N VAL A 46 -1.36 -21.14 -21.34
CA VAL A 46 -2.23 -22.22 -20.88
C VAL A 46 -1.80 -23.43 -21.73
N VAL A 47 -0.80 -24.16 -21.23
CA VAL A 47 -0.73 -25.59 -21.50
C VAL A 47 -1.97 -26.15 -20.82
N ALA A 48 -2.82 -26.85 -21.57
CA ALA A 48 -4.16 -27.23 -21.13
C ALA A 48 -4.17 -27.78 -19.68
N GLY A 49 -4.65 -26.98 -18.71
CA GLY A 49 -4.71 -27.33 -17.29
C GLY A 49 -3.77 -26.55 -16.37
N ASP A 50 -2.70 -25.96 -16.89
CA ASP A 50 -1.72 -25.21 -16.09
C ASP A 50 -2.00 -23.70 -16.13
N ARG A 51 -2.06 -23.06 -14.97
CA ARG A 51 -2.35 -21.63 -14.81
C ARG A 51 -1.32 -20.97 -13.92
N PHE A 52 -0.74 -19.88 -14.42
CA PHE A 52 0.13 -18.98 -13.67
C PHE A 52 -0.54 -17.60 -13.57
N THR A 53 -0.85 -17.17 -12.36
CA THR A 53 -1.64 -15.95 -12.08
C THR A 53 -0.87 -15.02 -11.14
N PRO A 54 -0.08 -14.06 -11.67
CA PRO A 54 0.45 -12.98 -10.85
C PRO A 54 -0.69 -12.06 -10.42
N TYR A 55 -0.62 -11.53 -9.21
CA TYR A 55 -1.61 -10.59 -8.69
C TYR A 55 -1.00 -9.54 -7.77
N VAL A 56 -1.67 -8.40 -7.72
CA VAL A 56 -1.43 -7.34 -6.76
C VAL A 56 -2.76 -6.86 -6.20
N ASN A 57 -2.80 -6.59 -4.90
CA ASN A 57 -3.98 -6.14 -4.18
C ASN A 57 -3.58 -4.96 -3.29
N PHE A 58 -4.46 -3.95 -3.24
CA PHE A 58 -4.33 -2.80 -2.36
C PHE A 58 -5.64 -2.64 -1.61
N SER A 59 -5.60 -2.56 -0.29
CA SER A 59 -6.77 -2.35 0.55
C SER A 59 -6.48 -1.28 1.60
N VAL A 60 -7.53 -0.52 1.93
CA VAL A 60 -7.52 0.48 2.99
C VAL A 60 -8.62 0.11 3.96
N VAL A 61 -8.26 -0.07 5.23
CA VAL A 61 -9.19 -0.43 6.30
C VAL A 61 -9.14 0.66 7.35
N LYS A 62 -10.29 1.27 7.63
CA LYS A 62 -10.42 2.20 8.74
C LYS A 62 -11.01 1.48 9.95
N ASP A 63 -10.38 1.61 11.10
CA ASP A 63 -10.84 1.05 12.37
C ASP A 63 -10.82 2.13 13.45
N ASP A 64 -11.99 2.41 14.04
CA ASP A 64 -12.13 3.44 15.08
C ASP A 64 -11.69 2.92 16.47
N ASN A 65 -11.42 1.62 16.62
CA ASN A 65 -10.99 1.02 17.87
C ASN A 65 -10.04 -0.18 17.68
N LEU A 66 -8.86 0.09 17.13
CA LEU A 66 -7.86 -0.92 16.81
C LEU A 66 -7.49 -1.79 18.02
N TYR A 67 -7.31 -1.18 19.19
CA TYR A 67 -6.91 -1.84 20.43
C TYR A 67 -8.07 -2.37 21.27
N ARG A 68 -9.32 -2.21 20.83
CA ARG A 68 -10.53 -2.66 21.55
C ARG A 68 -10.61 -2.09 22.97
N LEU A 69 -10.24 -0.82 23.13
CA LEU A 69 -10.32 -0.09 24.39
C LEU A 69 -11.74 0.43 24.62
N ASP A 70 -12.13 0.61 25.88
CA ASP A 70 -13.39 1.29 26.19
C ASP A 70 -13.35 2.76 25.73
N SER A 71 -14.49 3.42 25.77
CA SER A 71 -14.70 4.81 25.37
C SER A 71 -13.89 5.78 26.25
N ASP A 72 -13.78 5.46 27.53
CA ASP A 72 -13.15 6.30 28.55
C ASP A 72 -11.65 5.99 28.72
N ASP A 73 -11.20 4.85 28.22
CA ASP A 73 -9.81 4.39 28.33
C ASP A 73 -8.92 5.13 27.33
N ASN A 74 -8.05 5.99 27.88
CA ASN A 74 -7.02 6.70 27.13
C ASN A 74 -5.64 6.25 27.59
N VAL A 75 -4.97 5.46 26.75
CA VAL A 75 -3.60 5.01 27.01
C VAL A 75 -2.63 5.94 26.30
N SER A 76 -1.72 6.54 27.05
CA SER A 76 -0.73 7.46 26.48
C SER A 76 0.21 6.73 25.51
N GLY A 77 0.41 7.30 24.32
CA GLY A 77 1.34 6.78 23.32
C GLY A 77 0.75 5.79 22.32
N ILE A 78 -0.56 5.53 22.36
CA ILE A 78 -1.26 4.75 21.33
C ILE A 78 -2.49 5.51 20.82
N SER A 79 -2.80 5.36 19.53
CA SER A 79 -4.03 5.91 18.94
C SER A 79 -5.09 4.82 18.84
N LYS A 80 -6.31 5.13 19.30
CA LYS A 80 -7.45 4.21 19.26
C LYS A 80 -7.99 4.03 17.83
N GLU A 81 -8.12 5.14 17.10
CA GLU A 81 -8.49 5.17 15.68
C GLU A 81 -7.24 5.02 14.80
N ASP A 82 -7.36 4.23 13.74
CA ASP A 82 -6.29 4.06 12.76
C ASP A 82 -6.81 3.75 11.34
N THR A 83 -5.99 4.13 10.36
CA THR A 83 -6.13 3.73 8.96
C THR A 83 -5.01 2.76 8.62
N ILE A 84 -5.38 1.57 8.17
CA ILE A 84 -4.46 0.50 7.76
C ILE A 84 -4.42 0.45 6.24
N TYR A 85 -3.24 0.70 5.68
CA TYR A 85 -2.93 0.50 4.28
C TYR A 85 -2.26 -0.85 4.10
N GLN A 86 -2.91 -1.76 3.38
CA GLN A 86 -2.38 -3.07 3.08
C GLN A 86 -2.09 -3.19 1.59
N THR A 87 -0.87 -3.58 1.27
CA THR A 87 -0.43 -3.91 -0.09
C THR A 87 -0.02 -5.38 -0.11
N LYS A 88 -0.64 -6.18 -0.98
CA LYS A 88 -0.28 -7.59 -1.16
C LYS A 88 0.11 -7.82 -2.62
N ALA A 89 1.25 -8.46 -2.84
CA ALA A 89 1.68 -8.91 -4.16
C ALA A 89 2.00 -10.39 -4.08
N GLY A 90 1.65 -11.13 -5.13
CA GLY A 90 1.86 -12.57 -5.12
C GLY A 90 1.70 -13.21 -6.49
N VAL A 91 1.92 -14.51 -6.49
CA VAL A 91 1.77 -15.37 -7.65
C VAL A 91 1.07 -16.63 -7.18
N ALA A 92 -0.01 -16.97 -7.87
CA ALA A 92 -0.72 -18.23 -7.71
C ALA A 92 -0.45 -19.13 -8.92
N VAL A 93 -0.15 -20.40 -8.66
CA VAL A 93 0.10 -21.43 -9.66
C VAL A 93 -0.87 -22.58 -9.42
N ASP A 94 -1.50 -23.05 -10.49
CA ASP A 94 -2.33 -24.26 -10.52
C ASP A 94 -1.79 -25.15 -11.64
N LEU A 95 -1.22 -26.30 -11.28
CA LEU A 95 -0.64 -27.24 -12.23
C LEU A 95 -1.45 -28.53 -12.23
N MET A 96 -1.89 -28.97 -13.40
CA MET A 96 -2.65 -30.20 -13.58
C MET A 96 -1.75 -31.28 -14.22
N LEU A 97 -1.14 -32.11 -13.38
CA LEU A 97 -0.30 -33.23 -13.79
C LEU A 97 -1.14 -34.51 -13.84
N SER A 98 -1.83 -34.76 -14.96
CA SER A 98 -2.71 -35.92 -15.16
C SER A 98 -3.90 -35.93 -14.18
N ARG A 99 -3.86 -36.76 -13.13
CA ARG A 99 -4.85 -36.82 -12.03
C ARG A 99 -4.35 -36.18 -10.74
N GLN A 100 -3.22 -35.49 -10.79
CA GLN A 100 -2.65 -34.80 -9.65
C GLN A 100 -2.73 -33.31 -9.91
N GLN A 101 -3.26 -32.56 -8.95
CA GLN A 101 -3.32 -31.12 -9.02
C GLN A 101 -2.42 -30.52 -7.94
N VAL A 102 -1.53 -29.61 -8.33
CA VAL A 102 -0.66 -28.87 -7.42
C VAL A 102 -1.07 -27.41 -7.45
N LEU A 103 -1.57 -26.90 -6.32
CA LEU A 103 -1.90 -25.50 -6.13
C LEU A 103 -0.83 -24.88 -5.23
N ALA A 104 -0.23 -23.79 -5.68
CA ALA A 104 0.74 -23.02 -4.90
C ALA A 104 0.39 -21.53 -4.92
N ASP A 105 0.40 -20.87 -3.76
CA ASP A 105 0.34 -19.41 -3.65
C ASP A 105 1.56 -18.94 -2.88
N VAL A 106 2.30 -18.00 -3.46
CA VAL A 106 3.38 -17.30 -2.77
C VAL A 106 3.06 -15.82 -2.80
N SER A 107 3.02 -15.19 -1.64
CA SER A 107 2.69 -13.78 -1.54
C SER A 107 3.45 -13.07 -0.43
N VAL A 108 3.62 -11.76 -0.65
CA VAL A 108 4.19 -10.80 0.30
C VAL A 108 3.13 -9.75 0.57
N THR A 109 2.94 -9.42 1.85
CA THR A 109 1.96 -8.45 2.31
C THR A 109 2.67 -7.40 3.17
N ASP A 110 2.56 -6.13 2.81
CA ASP A 110 3.02 -5.00 3.61
C ASP A 110 1.80 -4.31 4.23
N ASN A 111 1.84 -4.12 5.56
CA ASN A 111 0.79 -3.44 6.32
C ASN A 111 1.37 -2.19 6.98
N ARG A 112 0.75 -1.05 6.71
CA ARG A 112 1.13 0.26 7.24
C ARG A 112 -0.03 0.90 7.98
N PHE A 113 0.21 1.21 9.24
CA PHE A 113 -0.68 1.91 10.15
C PHE A 113 -0.32 3.39 10.14
N GLU A 114 -1.32 4.26 10.00
CA GLU A 114 -1.15 5.71 9.93
C GLU A 114 -0.75 6.29 11.30
N ASN A 115 -1.48 5.90 12.35
CA ASN A 115 -1.28 6.42 13.70
C ASN A 115 -0.44 5.49 14.57
N ASN A 116 -0.51 4.17 14.37
CA ASN A 116 0.22 3.18 15.17
C ASN A 116 1.36 2.51 14.39
N SER A 117 2.32 3.32 13.93
CA SER A 117 3.45 2.85 13.11
C SER A 117 4.31 1.74 13.75
N ASN A 118 4.25 1.59 15.08
CA ASN A 118 4.89 0.49 15.81
C ASN A 118 4.33 -0.89 15.46
N LEU A 119 3.13 -0.96 14.86
CA LEU A 119 2.49 -2.20 14.40
C LEU A 119 2.79 -2.52 12.94
N ASN A 120 3.53 -1.66 12.22
CA ASN A 120 3.89 -1.88 10.82
C ASN A 120 4.65 -3.19 10.65
N TYR A 121 4.22 -4.01 9.69
CA TYR A 121 4.89 -5.27 9.39
C TYR A 121 4.81 -5.65 7.91
N ALA A 122 5.87 -6.31 7.45
CA ALA A 122 5.88 -7.02 6.19
C ALA A 122 5.84 -8.53 6.49
N GLY A 123 4.85 -9.21 5.94
CA GLY A 123 4.65 -10.64 6.06
C GLY A 123 4.86 -11.35 4.72
N GLN A 124 5.24 -12.61 4.78
CA GLN A 124 5.28 -13.51 3.63
C GLN A 124 4.42 -14.74 3.93
N ALA A 125 3.72 -15.22 2.91
CA ALA A 125 2.86 -16.39 3.00
C ALA A 125 3.18 -17.34 1.84
N VAL A 126 3.19 -18.63 2.15
CA VAL A 126 3.34 -19.71 1.17
C VAL A 126 2.27 -20.75 1.49
N ASP A 127 1.37 -21.00 0.55
CA ASP A 127 0.36 -22.05 0.61
C ASP A 127 0.69 -23.07 -0.49
N LEU A 128 0.78 -24.35 -0.12
CA LEU A 128 1.00 -25.45 -1.06
C LEU A 128 -0.02 -26.54 -0.78
N LYS A 129 -0.80 -26.91 -1.79
CA LYS A 129 -1.78 -27.98 -1.74
C LYS A 129 -1.53 -28.96 -2.87
N TRP A 130 -1.56 -30.24 -2.52
CA TRP A 130 -1.44 -31.33 -3.47
C TRP A 130 -2.68 -32.21 -3.38
N ASN A 131 -3.50 -32.14 -4.42
CA ASN A 131 -4.71 -32.94 -4.52
C ASN A 131 -4.44 -34.18 -5.36
N TRP A 132 -4.90 -35.32 -4.84
CA TRP A 132 -4.92 -36.59 -5.54
C TRP A 132 -6.35 -36.81 -6.00
N LEU A 133 -6.58 -36.76 -7.30
CA LEU A 133 -7.89 -36.96 -7.94
C LEU A 133 -8.04 -38.37 -8.49
#